data_AF-A0AAD3MIL5-F1
#
_entry.id   AF-A0AAD3MIL5-F1
#
_cell.length_a   1.000
_cell.length_b   1.000
_cell.length_c   1.000
_cell.angle_alpha   90.00
_cell.angle_beta   90.00
_cell.angle_gamma   90.00
#
_symmetry.space_group_name_H-M   'P 1'
#
loop_
_entity.id
_entity.type
_entity.pdbx_description
1 polymer ?
#
loop_
_entity_poly.entity_id
_entity_poly.type
_entity_poly.pdbx_seq_one_letter_code
_entity_poly.pdbx_strand_id
1 'polypeptide(L)'
;MPTTLEVPTLQELSVDEINVSSAVLKAAAHHYGSQCDKPNKEFMLCRWEEKDPRKCLEEGRKVNECALNFFRQIKGNCAESFTEYWTCLDYSNLAELRRCRKQQQTFDSCVLDKLGWERPELGDLSKVTKVATTRPLPENPYHSRPRPEPNPTTEGKLEPSKYGSRLFFWSCSLPVFDPDWKKAGGVVLEMHCEGVSDSSCRNPLARCGLDLRLAQEMSDRPPSDLDSGTKGGGKKGCNEKEEVRTEGNTEEKGANEKVGEEVGEK
;
A
#
# COMPACT_ATOMS: atom_id res chain seq x y z
N MET A 1 24.06 -8.41 15.25
CA MET A 1 23.07 -8.61 16.32
C MET A 1 23.79 -8.49 17.64
N PRO A 2 23.25 -7.79 18.64
CA PRO A 2 23.91 -7.70 19.93
C PRO A 2 24.12 -9.10 20.50
N THR A 3 25.29 -9.33 21.08
CA THR A 3 25.73 -10.63 21.59
C THR A 3 24.93 -11.08 22.82
N THR A 4 24.21 -10.14 23.46
CA THR A 4 23.36 -10.34 24.64
C THR A 4 22.02 -9.63 24.44
N LEU A 5 20.92 -10.27 24.85
CA LEU A 5 19.58 -9.68 24.77
C LEU A 5 19.29 -8.83 26.01
N GLU A 6 19.03 -7.54 25.81
CA GLU A 6 18.64 -6.61 26.88
C GLU A 6 17.14 -6.73 27.20
N VAL A 7 16.79 -7.50 28.21
CA VAL A 7 15.39 -7.68 28.64
C VAL A 7 15.11 -6.73 29.81
N PRO A 8 13.94 -6.06 29.85
CA PRO A 8 13.55 -5.21 30.97
C PRO A 8 13.48 -5.99 32.28
N THR A 9 13.56 -5.26 33.39
CA THR A 9 13.47 -5.86 34.73
C THR A 9 12.04 -6.32 35.05
N LEU A 10 11.89 -7.29 35.96
CA LEU A 10 10.55 -7.78 36.36
C LEU A 10 9.68 -6.69 36.99
N GLN A 11 10.30 -5.70 37.64
CA GLN A 11 9.60 -4.56 38.25
C GLN A 11 9.04 -3.61 37.19
N GLU A 12 9.68 -3.49 36.04
CA GLU A 12 9.15 -2.70 34.93
C GLU A 12 7.98 -3.39 34.22
N LEU A 13 7.89 -4.71 34.31
CA LEU A 13 6.81 -5.46 33.68
C LEU A 13 5.56 -5.56 34.56
N SER A 14 5.69 -5.36 35.87
CA SER A 14 4.55 -5.45 36.79
C SER A 14 3.58 -4.29 36.59
N VAL A 15 2.38 -4.60 36.11
CA VAL A 15 1.26 -3.67 35.91
C VAL A 15 -0.02 -4.36 36.39
N ASP A 16 -0.99 -3.60 36.90
CA ASP A 16 -2.28 -4.13 37.33
C ASP A 16 -3.02 -4.80 36.16
N GLU A 17 -3.37 -6.09 36.30
CA GLU A 17 -3.99 -6.86 35.23
C GLU A 17 -5.51 -6.65 35.15
N ILE A 18 -6.04 -6.71 33.92
CA ILE A 18 -7.49 -6.68 33.67
C ILE A 18 -8.03 -8.10 33.68
N ASN A 19 -8.40 -8.57 34.86
CA ASN A 19 -8.87 -9.93 35.08
C ASN A 19 -10.35 -10.10 34.69
N VAL A 20 -10.63 -10.15 33.39
CA VAL A 20 -11.98 -10.36 32.83
C VAL A 20 -11.97 -11.41 31.72
N SER A 21 -13.10 -12.06 31.47
CA SER A 21 -13.23 -13.03 30.39
C SER A 21 -13.26 -12.36 29.00
N SER A 22 -12.97 -13.13 27.96
CA SER A 22 -13.01 -12.64 26.57
C SER A 22 -14.40 -12.16 26.15
N ALA A 23 -15.47 -12.78 26.67
CA ALA A 23 -16.85 -12.36 26.43
C ALA A 23 -17.11 -10.95 26.96
N VAL A 24 -16.59 -10.62 28.15
CA VAL A 24 -16.71 -9.29 28.76
C VAL A 24 -15.99 -8.24 27.91
N LEU A 25 -14.76 -8.51 27.46
CA LEU A 25 -14.02 -7.61 26.57
C LEU A 25 -14.75 -7.39 25.25
N LYS A 26 -15.31 -8.46 24.66
CA LYS A 26 -16.04 -8.39 23.39
C LYS A 26 -17.34 -7.60 23.52
N ALA A 27 -18.06 -7.75 24.64
CA ALA A 27 -19.26 -7.00 24.94
C ALA A 27 -18.97 -5.49 25.00
N ALA A 28 -17.89 -5.10 25.69
CA ALA A 28 -17.53 -3.70 25.87
C ALA A 28 -16.72 -3.11 24.72
N ALA A 29 -16.26 -3.91 23.74
CA ALA A 29 -15.27 -3.52 22.74
C ALA A 29 -15.63 -2.25 21.95
N HIS A 30 -16.91 -2.03 21.65
CA HIS A 30 -17.32 -0.87 20.84
C HIS A 30 -17.21 0.44 21.63
N HIS A 31 -17.63 0.43 22.89
CA HIS A 31 -17.50 1.58 23.79
C HIS A 31 -16.05 1.78 24.23
N TYR A 32 -15.32 0.69 24.46
CA TYR A 32 -13.89 0.77 24.78
C TYR A 32 -13.09 1.42 23.64
N GLY A 33 -13.42 1.05 22.39
CA GLY A 33 -12.78 1.62 21.20
C GLY A 33 -13.01 3.12 21.04
N SER A 34 -14.18 3.64 21.42
CA SER A 34 -14.45 5.08 21.35
C SER A 34 -13.85 5.86 22.51
N GLN A 35 -13.90 5.32 23.73
CA GLN A 35 -13.43 6.03 24.93
C GLN A 35 -11.90 6.00 25.10
N CYS A 36 -11.27 4.85 24.88
CA CYS A 36 -9.84 4.66 25.05
C CYS A 36 -9.04 4.79 23.75
N ASP A 37 -9.56 5.51 22.76
CA ASP A 37 -8.98 5.55 21.41
C ASP A 37 -7.55 6.12 21.37
N LYS A 38 -7.33 7.24 22.08
CA LYS A 38 -6.05 7.97 22.10
C LYS A 38 -4.87 7.10 22.57
N PRO A 39 -4.87 6.54 23.80
CA PRO A 39 -3.74 5.73 24.28
C PRO A 39 -3.58 4.45 23.46
N ASN A 40 -4.67 3.81 23.02
CA ASN A 40 -4.61 2.61 22.20
C ASN A 40 -3.91 2.87 20.88
N LYS A 41 -4.27 3.96 20.19
CA LYS A 41 -3.68 4.27 18.89
C LYS A 41 -2.24 4.78 18.99
N GLU A 42 -1.90 5.51 20.05
CA GLU A 42 -0.51 5.87 20.35
C GLU A 42 0.35 4.62 20.56
N PHE A 43 -0.12 3.67 21.35
CA PHE A 43 0.57 2.39 21.56
C PHE A 43 0.71 1.58 20.27
N MET A 44 -0.37 1.49 19.47
CA MET A 44 -0.33 0.77 18.20
C MET A 44 0.64 1.44 17.23
N LEU A 45 0.62 2.77 17.11
CA LEU A 45 1.59 3.51 16.30
C LEU A 45 3.03 3.22 16.76
N CYS A 46 3.27 3.22 18.07
CA CYS A 46 4.59 2.89 18.62
C CYS A 46 5.06 1.50 18.23
N ARG A 47 4.20 0.51 18.45
CA ARG A 47 4.50 -0.87 18.12
C ARG A 47 4.75 -1.08 16.62
N TRP A 48 4.04 -0.36 15.75
CA TRP A 48 4.19 -0.47 14.30
C TRP A 48 5.44 0.23 13.77
N GLU A 49 5.79 1.40 14.32
CA GLU A 49 6.98 2.17 13.92
C GLU A 49 8.26 1.55 14.45
N GLU A 50 8.32 1.27 15.75
CA GLU A 50 9.55 0.83 16.42
C GLU A 50 9.80 -0.67 16.30
N LYS A 51 8.74 -1.48 16.14
CA LYS A 51 8.78 -2.95 15.96
C LYS A 51 9.43 -3.74 17.10
N ASP A 52 9.84 -3.06 18.17
CA ASP A 52 10.36 -3.63 19.41
C ASP A 52 9.35 -3.41 20.56
N PRO A 53 8.81 -4.47 21.19
CA PRO A 53 7.84 -4.30 22.27
C PRO A 53 8.43 -3.69 23.56
N ARG A 54 9.76 -3.75 23.73
CA ARG A 54 10.46 -3.26 24.94
C ARG A 54 10.45 -1.73 25.07
N LYS A 55 10.42 -1.01 23.95
CA LYS A 55 10.46 0.45 23.93
C LYS A 55 9.07 1.06 24.16
N CYS A 56 8.01 0.36 23.75
CA CYS A 56 6.61 0.82 23.85
C CYS A 56 5.89 0.39 25.14
N LEU A 57 6.63 0.08 26.22
CA LEU A 57 6.03 -0.42 27.47
C LEU A 57 5.27 0.68 28.22
N GLU A 58 5.73 1.92 28.15
CA GLU A 58 5.08 3.05 28.83
C GLU A 58 3.71 3.35 28.24
N GLU A 59 3.56 3.33 26.91
CA GLU A 59 2.28 3.46 26.23
C GLU A 59 1.37 2.26 26.54
N GLY A 60 1.95 1.07 26.64
CA GLY A 60 1.21 -0.13 27.08
C GLY A 60 0.60 0.01 28.48
N ARG A 61 1.32 0.64 29.42
CA ARG A 61 0.78 0.96 30.75
C ARG A 61 -0.39 1.93 30.67
N LYS A 62 -0.28 2.99 29.86
CA LYS A 62 -1.38 3.96 29.65
C LYS A 62 -2.64 3.30 29.08
N VAL A 63 -2.48 2.34 28.16
CA VAL A 63 -3.59 1.53 27.64
C VAL A 63 -4.27 0.76 28.77
N ASN A 64 -3.47 0.09 29.61
CA ASN A 64 -3.99 -0.70 30.71
C ASN A 64 -4.72 0.16 31.77
N GLU A 65 -4.14 1.32 32.12
CA GLU A 65 -4.76 2.30 33.01
C GLU A 65 -6.10 2.82 32.46
N CYS A 66 -6.18 3.11 31.16
CA CYS A 66 -7.43 3.54 30.52
C CYS A 66 -8.51 2.46 30.63
N ALA A 67 -8.14 1.21 30.33
CA ALA A 67 -9.06 0.08 30.38
C ALA A 67 -9.55 -0.22 31.81
N LEU A 68 -8.67 -0.14 32.83
CA LEU A 68 -9.08 -0.27 34.23
C LEU A 68 -10.07 0.82 34.64
N ASN A 69 -9.80 2.07 34.27
CA ASN A 69 -10.71 3.19 34.56
C ASN A 69 -12.06 3.04 33.85
N PHE A 70 -12.05 2.57 32.60
CA PHE A 70 -13.25 2.28 31.83
C PHE A 70 -14.12 1.19 32.50
N PHE A 71 -13.54 0.05 32.91
CA PHE A 71 -14.30 -0.99 33.59
C PHE A 71 -14.79 -0.57 34.99
N ARG A 72 -14.05 0.28 35.70
CA ARG A 72 -14.52 0.89 36.96
C ARG A 72 -15.78 1.74 36.73
N GLN A 73 -15.82 2.53 35.66
CA GLN A 73 -16.98 3.36 35.33
C GLN A 73 -18.21 2.54 34.92
N ILE A 74 -18.04 1.46 34.15
CA ILE A 74 -19.14 0.56 33.82
C ILE A 74 -19.68 -0.13 35.08
N LYS A 75 -18.79 -0.64 35.94
CA LYS A 75 -19.17 -1.30 37.19
C LYS A 75 -19.90 -0.35 38.16
N GLY A 76 -19.53 0.93 38.19
CA GLY A 76 -20.18 1.92 39.04
C GLY A 76 -21.59 2.32 38.58
N ASN A 77 -21.88 2.26 37.27
CA ASN A 77 -23.10 2.81 36.71
C ASN A 77 -24.07 1.75 36.14
N CYS A 78 -23.58 0.82 35.33
CA CYS A 78 -24.41 -0.10 34.52
C CYS A 78 -24.03 -1.57 34.73
N ALA A 79 -23.76 -1.97 35.98
CA ALA A 79 -23.30 -3.34 36.29
C ALA A 79 -24.32 -4.41 35.87
N GLU A 80 -25.61 -4.23 36.19
CA GLU A 80 -26.64 -5.25 35.98
C GLU A 80 -26.89 -5.52 34.48
N SER A 81 -27.19 -4.48 33.71
CA SER A 81 -27.42 -4.59 32.26
C SER A 81 -26.18 -5.10 31.52
N PHE A 82 -24.99 -4.71 31.98
CA PHE A 82 -23.74 -5.23 31.43
C PHE A 82 -23.58 -6.74 31.72
N THR A 83 -23.90 -7.19 32.94
CA THR A 83 -23.83 -8.62 33.29
C THR A 83 -24.76 -9.50 32.48
N GLU A 84 -25.99 -9.06 32.25
CA GLU A 84 -26.93 -9.79 31.38
C GLU A 84 -26.44 -9.85 29.93
N TYR A 85 -25.79 -8.79 29.45
CA TYR A 85 -25.30 -8.74 28.08
C TYR A 85 -24.11 -9.68 27.85
N TRP A 86 -23.06 -9.60 28.67
CA TRP A 86 -21.90 -10.45 28.45
C TRP A 86 -22.18 -11.92 28.77
N THR A 87 -23.07 -12.24 29.73
CA THR A 87 -23.50 -13.63 29.99
C THR A 87 -24.23 -14.24 28.80
N CYS A 88 -25.07 -13.46 28.11
CA CYS A 88 -25.70 -13.90 26.86
C CYS A 88 -24.65 -14.20 25.77
N LEU A 89 -23.60 -13.37 25.66
CA LEU A 89 -22.53 -13.60 24.69
C LEU A 89 -21.71 -14.85 25.02
N ASP A 90 -21.40 -15.04 26.31
CA ASP A 90 -20.61 -16.16 26.83
C ASP A 90 -21.30 -17.51 26.63
N TYR A 91 -22.65 -17.54 26.59
CA TYR A 91 -23.41 -18.75 26.29
C TYR A 91 -23.13 -19.34 24.90
N SER A 92 -22.69 -18.51 23.94
CA SER A 92 -22.42 -18.95 22.58
C SER A 92 -20.92 -19.20 22.36
N ASN A 93 -20.56 -20.36 21.80
CA ASN A 93 -19.17 -20.74 21.53
C ASN A 93 -18.38 -19.72 20.68
N LEU A 94 -19.07 -18.96 19.81
CA LEU A 94 -18.47 -17.96 18.92
C LEU A 94 -18.67 -16.50 19.40
N ALA A 95 -19.34 -16.30 20.54
CA ALA A 95 -19.73 -15.00 21.07
C ALA A 95 -20.40 -14.11 19.99
N GLU A 96 -21.49 -14.59 19.40
CA GLU A 96 -22.13 -13.94 18.25
C GLU A 96 -22.99 -12.72 18.67
N LEU A 97 -22.58 -11.51 18.27
CA LEU A 97 -23.29 -10.27 18.61
C LEU A 97 -24.76 -10.24 18.12
N ARG A 98 -25.07 -10.96 17.04
CA ARG A 98 -26.43 -11.03 16.45
C ARG A 98 -27.46 -11.68 17.38
N ARG A 99 -27.05 -12.53 18.32
CA ARG A 99 -27.98 -13.29 19.19
C ARG A 99 -28.44 -12.48 20.40
N CYS A 100 -27.61 -11.55 20.86
CA CYS A 100 -27.81 -10.81 22.11
C CYS A 100 -28.20 -9.33 21.89
N ARG A 101 -28.90 -9.01 20.79
CA ARG A 101 -29.24 -7.61 20.45
C ARG A 101 -30.21 -6.95 21.44
N LYS A 102 -31.07 -7.73 22.10
CA LYS A 102 -32.00 -7.21 23.12
C LYS A 102 -31.25 -6.72 24.35
N GLN A 103 -30.35 -7.55 24.86
CA GLN A 103 -29.48 -7.23 26.00
C GLN A 103 -28.46 -6.14 25.63
N GLN A 104 -28.04 -6.09 24.36
CA GLN A 104 -27.19 -5.01 23.89
C GLN A 104 -27.93 -3.66 23.96
N GLN A 105 -29.19 -3.60 23.54
CA GLN A 105 -29.97 -2.36 23.57
C GLN A 105 -30.19 -1.86 25.01
N THR A 106 -30.44 -2.75 25.97
CA THR A 106 -30.59 -2.38 27.39
C THR A 106 -29.28 -1.89 28.00
N PHE A 107 -28.15 -2.45 27.59
CA PHE A 107 -26.83 -1.98 27.99
C PHE A 107 -26.52 -0.61 27.36
N ASP A 108 -26.67 -0.48 26.04
CA ASP A 108 -26.40 0.75 25.29
C ASP A 108 -27.28 1.91 25.80
N SER A 109 -28.55 1.66 26.15
CA SER A 109 -29.43 2.69 26.73
C SER A 109 -28.95 3.15 28.12
N CYS A 110 -28.56 2.21 29.00
CA CYS A 110 -28.03 2.57 30.32
C CYS A 110 -26.77 3.43 30.22
N VAL A 111 -25.87 3.07 29.30
CA VAL A 111 -24.61 3.78 29.07
C VAL A 111 -24.87 5.18 28.52
N LEU A 112 -25.82 5.32 27.59
CA LEU A 112 -26.22 6.63 27.06
C LEU A 112 -26.84 7.51 28.16
N ASP A 113 -27.75 6.96 28.97
CA ASP A 113 -28.46 7.72 30.01
C ASP A 113 -27.55 8.17 31.16
N LYS A 114 -26.58 7.34 31.57
CA LYS A 114 -25.73 7.61 32.75
C LYS A 114 -24.38 8.23 32.41
N LEU A 115 -23.75 7.81 31.32
CA LEU A 115 -22.39 8.22 30.94
C LEU A 115 -22.38 9.14 29.70
N GLY A 116 -23.47 9.19 28.94
CA GLY A 116 -23.55 9.99 27.71
C GLY A 116 -22.68 9.44 26.58
N TRP A 117 -22.32 8.15 26.62
CA TRP A 117 -21.51 7.56 25.56
C TRP A 117 -22.41 6.96 24.49
N GLU A 118 -22.26 7.49 23.28
CA GLU A 118 -22.90 6.94 22.10
C GLU A 118 -22.06 5.78 21.53
N ARG A 119 -22.75 4.73 21.10
CA ARG A 119 -22.11 3.59 20.45
C ARG A 119 -21.64 4.01 19.06
N PRO A 120 -20.36 3.78 18.69
CA PRO A 120 -19.86 4.15 17.37
C PRO A 120 -20.60 3.43 16.24
N GLU A 121 -20.72 4.11 15.11
CA GLU A 121 -21.37 3.55 13.93
C GLU A 121 -20.50 2.48 13.26
N LEU A 122 -21.12 1.72 12.36
CA LEU A 122 -20.40 0.70 11.61
C LEU A 122 -19.35 1.38 10.71
N GLY A 123 -18.09 1.02 10.93
CA GLY A 123 -16.95 1.51 10.16
C GLY A 123 -16.13 2.58 10.87
N ASP A 124 -16.65 3.23 11.91
CA ASP A 124 -15.91 4.29 12.63
C ASP A 124 -14.60 3.78 13.22
N LEU A 125 -14.63 2.64 13.90
CA LEU A 125 -13.44 2.04 14.52
C LEU A 125 -12.44 1.49 13.49
N SER A 126 -12.86 1.30 12.24
CA SER A 126 -11.97 0.84 11.15
C SER A 126 -11.32 1.99 10.38
N LYS A 127 -11.72 3.24 10.63
CA LYS A 127 -11.12 4.40 9.97
C LYS A 127 -9.67 4.56 10.40
N VAL A 128 -8.79 4.77 9.42
CA VAL A 128 -7.39 5.13 9.68
C VAL A 128 -7.38 6.53 10.26
N THR A 129 -6.73 6.68 11.41
CA THR A 129 -6.64 7.96 12.14
C THR A 129 -5.20 8.40 12.21
N LYS A 130 -5.00 9.72 12.27
CA LYS A 130 -3.69 10.34 12.43
C LYS A 130 -3.49 10.61 13.92
N VAL A 131 -2.39 10.11 14.47
CA VAL A 131 -2.04 10.28 15.88
C VAL A 131 -0.84 11.21 15.96
N ALA A 132 -0.97 12.29 16.72
CA ALA A 132 0.15 13.18 17.00
C ALA A 132 0.97 12.60 18.15
N THR A 133 2.26 12.37 17.95
CA THR A 133 3.16 11.89 19.00
C THR A 133 4.34 12.84 19.15
N THR A 134 4.86 12.94 20.38
CA THR A 134 6.02 13.77 20.72
C THR A 134 7.35 13.04 20.50
N ARG A 135 7.31 11.71 20.33
CA ARG A 135 8.49 10.87 20.13
C ARG A 135 9.03 11.01 18.70
N PRO A 136 10.35 10.93 18.50
CA PRO A 136 10.94 11.00 17.17
C PRO A 136 10.65 9.72 16.37
N LEU A 137 10.51 9.84 15.05
CA LEU A 137 10.39 8.67 14.19
C LEU A 137 11.72 7.88 14.17
N PRO A 138 11.69 6.55 14.28
CA PRO A 138 12.89 5.72 14.20
C PRO A 138 13.43 5.68 12.77
N GLU A 139 14.68 6.09 12.57
CA GLU A 139 15.35 6.09 11.25
C GLU A 139 15.60 4.67 10.72
N ASN A 140 16.01 3.74 11.59
CA ASN A 140 16.24 2.33 11.22
C ASN A 140 15.58 1.37 12.23
N PRO A 141 14.27 1.10 12.08
CA PRO A 141 13.52 0.23 12.99
C PRO A 141 14.07 -1.20 13.06
N TYR A 142 14.62 -1.69 11.95
CA TYR A 142 15.07 -3.08 11.84
C TYR A 142 16.53 -3.28 12.26
N HIS A 143 17.23 -2.22 12.66
CA HIS A 143 18.67 -2.26 12.90
C HIS A 143 19.41 -2.94 11.73
N SER A 144 18.99 -2.62 10.51
CA SER A 144 19.55 -3.18 9.28
C SER A 144 20.97 -2.66 9.06
N ARG A 145 21.87 -3.54 8.60
CA ARG A 145 23.21 -3.15 8.15
C ARG A 145 23.09 -2.25 6.92
N PRO A 146 24.08 -1.37 6.65
CA PRO A 146 24.10 -0.61 5.41
C PRO A 146 24.00 -1.55 4.21
N ARG A 147 23.23 -1.13 3.20
CA ARG A 147 23.10 -1.88 1.96
C ARG A 147 24.48 -1.90 1.26
N PRO A 148 24.87 -3.02 0.64
CA PRO A 148 26.03 -3.02 -0.25
C PRO A 148 25.87 -1.96 -1.34
N GLU A 149 26.98 -1.38 -1.77
CA GLU A 149 27.00 -0.44 -2.89
C GLU A 149 26.46 -1.12 -4.16
N PRO A 150 25.63 -0.44 -4.96
CA PRO A 150 25.11 -1.01 -6.19
C PRO A 150 26.23 -1.19 -7.22
N ASN A 151 26.13 -2.23 -8.04
CA ASN A 151 27.01 -2.36 -9.20
C ASN A 151 26.83 -1.16 -10.13
N PRO A 152 27.91 -0.67 -10.77
CA PRO A 152 27.81 0.46 -11.69
C PRO A 152 26.88 0.12 -12.85
N THR A 153 26.05 1.10 -13.23
CA THR A 153 25.19 1.03 -14.40
C THR A 153 26.01 1.20 -15.68
N THR A 154 25.72 0.39 -16.70
CA THR A 154 26.33 0.59 -18.02
C THR A 154 25.72 1.83 -18.66
N GLU A 155 26.44 2.95 -18.63
CA GLU A 155 26.01 4.22 -19.24
C GLU A 155 26.78 4.46 -20.53
N GLY A 156 26.05 4.65 -21.62
CA GLY A 156 26.60 4.89 -22.95
C GLY A 156 25.71 4.30 -24.05
N LYS A 157 25.76 4.89 -25.25
CA LYS A 157 25.10 4.30 -26.42
C LYS A 157 25.80 2.98 -26.74
N LEU A 158 25.04 1.90 -26.90
CA LEU A 158 25.56 0.61 -27.33
C LEU A 158 26.12 0.75 -28.74
N GLU A 159 27.45 0.84 -28.85
CA GLU A 159 28.14 0.82 -30.14
C GLU A 159 28.17 -0.62 -30.68
N PRO A 160 28.12 -0.80 -32.02
CA PRO A 160 28.32 -2.11 -32.60
C PRO A 160 29.70 -2.67 -32.21
N SER A 161 29.78 -3.99 -32.04
CA SER A 161 31.03 -4.67 -31.70
C SER A 161 32.12 -4.39 -32.74
N LYS A 162 33.31 -3.95 -32.30
CA LYS A 162 34.42 -3.53 -33.19
C LYS A 162 34.82 -4.51 -34.30
N TYR A 163 34.63 -5.83 -34.12
CA TYR A 163 35.02 -6.87 -35.08
C TYR A 163 33.95 -7.95 -35.25
N GLY A 164 32.67 -7.60 -35.07
CA GLY A 164 31.57 -8.58 -35.09
C GLY A 164 31.73 -9.64 -34.00
N SER A 165 31.54 -10.91 -34.38
CA SER A 165 31.47 -12.05 -33.45
C SER A 165 32.83 -12.53 -32.90
N ARG A 166 33.96 -12.12 -33.48
CA ARG A 166 35.33 -12.58 -33.13
C ARG A 166 35.47 -14.11 -33.07
N LEU A 167 34.67 -14.85 -33.83
CA LEU A 167 34.73 -16.31 -33.95
C LEU A 167 35.58 -16.69 -35.16
N PHE A 168 36.53 -17.62 -34.95
CA PHE A 168 37.56 -18.17 -35.87
C PHE A 168 37.65 -17.60 -37.31
N PHE A 169 36.59 -17.73 -38.12
CA PHE A 169 36.58 -17.31 -39.52
C PHE A 169 35.43 -16.38 -39.92
N TRP A 170 34.57 -15.96 -38.97
CA TRP A 170 33.43 -15.07 -39.24
C TRP A 170 33.82 -13.64 -38.86
N SER A 171 34.30 -12.87 -39.84
CA SER A 171 34.41 -11.41 -39.75
C SER A 171 33.22 -10.77 -40.43
N CYS A 172 32.43 -9.99 -39.68
CA CYS A 172 31.37 -9.17 -40.24
C CYS A 172 31.73 -7.72 -39.95
N SER A 173 32.47 -7.10 -40.88
CA SER A 173 32.77 -5.66 -40.86
C SER A 173 31.56 -4.92 -41.43
N LEU A 174 30.76 -4.29 -40.56
CA LEU A 174 29.73 -3.37 -41.05
C LEU A 174 30.41 -2.12 -41.63
N PRO A 175 30.09 -1.70 -42.87
CA PRO A 175 30.51 -0.39 -43.36
C PRO A 175 29.79 0.68 -42.53
N VAL A 176 30.53 1.73 -42.16
CA VAL A 176 29.98 2.94 -41.52
C VAL A 176 28.84 3.46 -42.40
N PHE A 177 27.63 3.55 -41.85
CA PHE A 177 26.45 3.96 -42.60
C PHE A 177 26.50 5.47 -42.83
N ASP A 178 27.04 5.90 -43.97
CA ASP A 178 27.02 7.30 -44.40
C ASP A 178 25.56 7.75 -44.68
N PRO A 179 25.09 8.90 -44.14
CA PRO A 179 23.69 9.31 -44.23
C PRO A 179 23.25 9.84 -45.61
N ASP A 180 24.13 9.88 -46.62
CA ASP A 180 23.88 10.52 -47.93
C ASP A 180 23.36 9.58 -49.04
N TRP A 181 22.96 8.34 -48.71
CA TRP A 181 22.56 7.33 -49.71
C TRP A 181 21.31 7.70 -50.56
N LYS A 182 20.53 8.70 -50.16
CA LYS A 182 19.39 9.22 -50.94
C LYS A 182 19.78 10.01 -52.21
N LYS A 183 21.06 10.34 -52.43
CA LYS A 183 21.52 11.13 -53.59
C LYS A 183 22.15 10.34 -54.73
N ALA A 184 22.46 9.05 -54.53
CA ALA A 184 22.95 8.20 -55.61
C ALA A 184 21.76 7.42 -56.20
N GLY A 185 21.29 7.89 -57.36
CA GLY A 185 20.25 7.22 -58.15
C GLY A 185 20.55 5.72 -58.27
N GLY A 186 19.49 4.93 -58.06
CA GLY A 186 19.57 3.49 -57.93
C GLY A 186 20.34 2.82 -59.07
N VAL A 187 21.33 2.03 -58.69
CA VAL A 187 21.76 0.87 -59.44
C VAL A 187 21.71 -0.29 -58.45
N VAL A 188 20.65 -1.10 -58.58
CA VAL A 188 20.64 -2.44 -58.01
C VAL A 188 21.76 -3.19 -58.71
N LEU A 189 22.89 -3.38 -58.03
CA LEU A 189 23.95 -4.24 -58.52
C LEU A 189 23.45 -5.69 -58.37
N GLU A 190 22.79 -6.19 -59.41
CA GLU A 190 22.50 -7.61 -59.56
C GLU A 190 23.82 -8.34 -59.82
N MET A 191 24.46 -8.84 -58.76
CA MET A 191 25.60 -9.73 -58.91
C MET A 191 25.09 -11.11 -59.35
N HIS A 192 25.33 -11.44 -60.62
CA HIS A 192 25.21 -12.80 -61.12
C HIS A 192 26.26 -13.69 -60.45
N CYS A 193 25.82 -14.68 -59.69
CA CYS A 193 26.68 -15.78 -59.23
C CYS A 193 26.59 -16.93 -60.24
N GLU A 194 27.60 -17.07 -61.10
CA GLU A 194 27.79 -18.30 -61.87
C GLU A 194 28.52 -19.34 -61.03
N GLY A 195 27.91 -20.52 -60.92
CA GLY A 195 28.59 -21.76 -60.55
C GLY A 195 28.79 -22.00 -59.04
N VAL A 196 27.77 -22.54 -58.38
CA VAL A 196 27.80 -23.76 -57.54
C VAL A 196 26.42 -23.89 -56.90
N SER A 197 25.79 -25.05 -57.09
CA SER A 197 24.55 -25.45 -56.44
C SER A 197 24.72 -25.45 -54.92
N ASP A 198 24.10 -24.49 -54.24
CA ASP A 198 23.37 -24.71 -52.99
C ASP A 198 22.92 -23.36 -52.45
N SER A 199 21.59 -23.22 -52.28
CA SER A 199 20.74 -22.43 -51.35
C SER A 199 21.28 -21.26 -50.48
N SER A 200 22.52 -20.81 -50.66
CA SER A 200 23.28 -19.90 -49.81
C SER A 200 23.30 -18.45 -50.34
N CYS A 201 22.76 -18.21 -51.53
CA CYS A 201 22.49 -16.87 -52.05
C CYS A 201 21.10 -16.37 -51.60
N ARG A 202 20.83 -16.36 -50.29
CA ARG A 202 19.75 -15.56 -49.71
C ARG A 202 20.34 -14.60 -48.67
N ASN A 203 20.26 -13.32 -49.01
CA ASN A 203 20.40 -12.14 -48.16
C ASN A 203 21.73 -12.01 -47.37
N PRO A 204 22.69 -11.19 -47.85
CA PRO A 204 23.89 -10.84 -47.07
C PRO A 204 23.56 -10.08 -45.76
N LEU A 205 22.35 -9.54 -45.63
CA LEU A 205 21.86 -8.85 -44.43
C LEU A 205 21.55 -9.80 -43.25
N ALA A 206 21.31 -11.09 -43.50
CA ALA A 206 21.01 -12.06 -42.45
C ALA A 206 22.26 -12.53 -41.68
N ARG A 207 23.47 -12.26 -42.19
CA ARG A 207 24.74 -12.71 -41.60
C ARG A 207 25.42 -11.70 -40.66
N CYS A 208 24.88 -10.48 -40.55
CA CYS A 208 25.33 -9.44 -39.63
C CYS A 208 24.27 -9.07 -38.57
N GLY A 209 23.21 -9.87 -38.42
CA GLY A 209 22.25 -9.76 -37.31
C GLY A 209 21.38 -8.48 -37.31
N LEU A 210 21.01 -7.96 -38.49
CA LEU A 210 20.06 -6.86 -38.64
C LEU A 210 18.80 -7.36 -39.36
N ASP A 211 17.95 -8.09 -38.63
CA ASP A 211 16.55 -8.22 -38.99
C ASP A 211 15.79 -7.05 -38.35
N LEU A 212 15.26 -6.14 -39.18
CA LEU A 212 14.14 -5.32 -38.75
C LEU A 212 13.19 -5.11 -39.92
N ARG A 213 12.07 -5.85 -39.92
CA ARG A 213 10.75 -5.27 -39.63
C ARG A 213 9.61 -6.28 -39.87
N LEU A 214 8.99 -6.73 -38.78
CA LEU A 214 7.52 -6.79 -38.65
C LEU A 214 7.11 -7.17 -37.21
N ALA A 215 7.32 -6.24 -36.28
CA ALA A 215 6.54 -6.07 -35.06
C ALA A 215 7.01 -4.77 -34.40
N GLN A 216 6.15 -3.74 -34.37
CA GLN A 216 5.96 -2.73 -33.31
C GLN A 216 5.35 -1.44 -33.92
N GLU A 217 4.07 -1.50 -34.30
CA GLU A 217 3.14 -0.48 -33.76
C GLU A 217 2.66 -1.08 -32.43
N MET A 218 2.47 -0.24 -31.40
CA MET A 218 2.20 -0.58 -29.98
C MET A 218 3.45 -0.62 -29.08
N SER A 219 3.84 0.54 -28.55
CA SER A 219 3.95 0.75 -27.09
C SER A 219 4.45 2.18 -26.80
N ASP A 220 3.59 3.18 -26.98
CA ASP A 220 3.63 4.35 -26.11
C ASP A 220 2.69 4.07 -24.94
N ARG A 221 3.23 3.63 -23.79
CA ARG A 221 2.83 4.02 -22.42
C ARG A 221 3.50 3.16 -21.31
N PRO A 222 3.68 3.72 -20.09
CA PRO A 222 4.63 3.28 -19.06
C PRO A 222 4.11 2.12 -18.19
N PRO A 223 4.93 1.54 -17.28
CA PRO A 223 4.66 0.25 -16.67
C PRO A 223 3.74 0.35 -15.45
N SER A 224 2.86 -0.63 -15.31
CA SER A 224 2.16 -0.95 -14.06
C SER A 224 2.10 -2.48 -13.89
N ASP A 225 2.78 -2.93 -12.83
CA ASP A 225 2.40 -3.94 -11.84
C ASP A 225 1.91 -5.36 -12.24
N LEU A 226 2.73 -6.33 -11.78
CA LEU A 226 2.41 -7.58 -11.06
C LEU A 226 1.56 -8.72 -11.69
N ASP A 227 2.19 -9.89 -11.67
CA ASP A 227 1.70 -11.25 -11.35
C ASP A 227 0.69 -12.05 -12.22
N SER A 228 1.20 -13.23 -12.64
CA SER A 228 0.57 -14.57 -12.57
C SER A 228 -0.57 -14.99 -13.52
N GLY A 229 -0.48 -16.21 -14.07
CA GLY A 229 -1.66 -17.08 -14.29
C GLY A 229 -2.04 -17.50 -15.72
N THR A 230 -1.63 -18.74 -16.08
CA THR A 230 -2.46 -19.85 -16.62
C THR A 230 -3.36 -19.71 -17.89
N LYS A 231 -3.07 -20.61 -18.86
CA LYS A 231 -3.89 -21.32 -19.88
C LYS A 231 -5.23 -20.73 -20.40
N GLY A 232 -5.42 -20.93 -21.71
CA GLY A 232 -6.68 -21.47 -22.28
C GLY A 232 -7.40 -20.56 -23.26
N GLY A 233 -7.57 -21.01 -24.51
CA GLY A 233 -8.19 -20.24 -25.59
C GLY A 233 -9.72 -20.22 -25.60
N GLY A 234 -10.28 -19.46 -26.54
CA GLY A 234 -11.71 -19.55 -26.88
C GLY A 234 -12.33 -18.26 -27.44
N LYS A 235 -12.41 -18.20 -28.77
CA LYS A 235 -13.45 -17.58 -29.63
C LYS A 235 -14.30 -16.38 -29.15
N LYS A 236 -14.12 -15.27 -29.89
CA LYS A 236 -15.09 -14.35 -30.56
C LYS A 236 -16.52 -14.18 -29.98
N GLY A 237 -16.91 -12.91 -29.79
CA GLY A 237 -18.28 -12.41 -29.82
C GLY A 237 -18.34 -10.87 -29.82
N CYS A 238 -19.08 -10.29 -30.76
CA CYS A 238 -19.27 -8.84 -30.99
C CYS A 238 -20.26 -8.19 -30.00
N ASN A 239 -20.10 -6.91 -29.65
CA ASN A 239 -21.01 -5.80 -30.04
C ASN A 239 -20.83 -4.51 -29.22
N GLU A 240 -21.26 -3.43 -29.89
CA GLU A 240 -21.84 -2.18 -29.39
C GLU A 240 -20.96 -1.18 -28.60
N LYS A 241 -20.64 -0.10 -29.31
CA LYS A 241 -20.29 1.21 -28.76
C LYS A 241 -21.59 1.93 -28.37
N GLU A 242 -21.79 2.17 -27.08
CA GLU A 242 -22.52 3.35 -26.61
C GLU A 242 -21.50 4.47 -26.38
N GLU A 243 -21.64 5.57 -27.13
CA GLU A 243 -20.85 6.78 -26.96
C GLU A 243 -21.76 7.83 -26.29
N VAL A 244 -21.56 8.05 -25.00
CA VAL A 244 -22.18 9.16 -24.28
C VAL A 244 -21.36 10.42 -24.52
N ARG A 245 -22.00 11.35 -25.22
CA ARG A 245 -21.63 12.74 -25.49
C ARG A 245 -21.65 13.55 -24.18
N THR A 246 -20.54 14.19 -23.82
CA THR A 246 -20.54 15.28 -22.82
C THR A 246 -20.53 16.62 -23.53
N GLU A 247 -21.63 17.34 -23.47
CA GLU A 247 -21.74 18.75 -23.81
C GLU A 247 -21.28 19.59 -22.60
N GLY A 248 -20.37 20.53 -22.82
CA GLY A 248 -20.11 21.63 -21.90
C GLY A 248 -20.76 22.89 -22.43
N ASN A 249 -21.50 23.61 -21.58
CA ASN A 249 -21.88 25.00 -21.82
C ASN A 249 -22.01 25.77 -20.49
N THR A 250 -21.15 26.80 -20.38
CA THR A 250 -21.39 28.22 -20.03
C THR A 250 -22.21 28.67 -18.81
N GLU A 251 -21.54 29.56 -18.03
CA GLU A 251 -21.96 30.87 -17.45
C GLU A 251 -23.09 30.97 -16.40
N GLU A 252 -22.83 31.58 -15.22
CA GLU A 252 -23.03 33.01 -14.94
C GLU A 252 -22.74 33.40 -13.45
N LYS A 253 -22.05 34.54 -13.30
CA LYS A 253 -22.20 35.69 -12.37
C LYS A 253 -22.56 35.54 -10.87
N GLY A 254 -21.83 36.30 -10.05
CA GLY A 254 -22.30 36.81 -8.75
C GLY A 254 -21.22 37.54 -7.94
N ALA A 255 -21.15 38.87 -8.08
CA ALA A 255 -20.33 39.79 -7.28
C ALA A 255 -21.13 40.33 -6.07
N ASN A 256 -20.47 40.54 -4.92
CA ASN A 256 -20.73 41.59 -3.91
C ASN A 256 -19.61 41.51 -2.85
N GLU A 257 -18.68 42.47 -2.79
CA GLU A 257 -18.76 43.78 -2.13
C GLU A 257 -18.52 43.69 -0.60
N LYS A 258 -17.31 44.09 -0.18
CA LYS A 258 -16.98 44.55 1.18
C LYS A 258 -16.07 45.79 1.06
N VAL A 259 -16.64 46.95 1.33
CA VAL A 259 -15.98 48.21 1.70
C VAL A 259 -15.34 48.01 3.10
N GLY A 260 -14.07 48.35 3.34
CA GLY A 260 -13.59 49.65 3.89
C GLY A 260 -14.23 49.97 5.26
N GLU A 261 -13.56 50.30 6.37
CA GLU A 261 -12.39 51.16 6.57
C GLU A 261 -11.94 51.10 8.05
N GLU A 262 -10.73 51.56 8.31
CA GLU A 262 -9.89 51.52 9.52
C GLU A 262 -10.26 52.52 10.65
N VAL A 263 -9.38 52.56 11.66
CA VAL A 263 -9.07 53.62 12.65
C VAL A 263 -9.80 53.46 14.01
N GLY A 264 -9.16 53.48 15.19
CA GLY A 264 -7.78 53.70 15.60
C GLY A 264 -7.73 53.87 17.12
N GLU A 265 -6.72 53.26 17.75
CA GLU A 265 -5.93 53.74 18.90
C GLU A 265 -6.54 54.81 19.85
N LYS A 266 -7.04 54.36 21.02
CA LYS A 266 -6.68 54.82 22.39
C LYS A 266 -7.53 54.15 23.46
#